data_AF-A0A7H0SQ22-F1
#
_entry.id   AF-A0A7H0SQ22-F1
#
_cell.length_a   1.000
_cell.length_b   1.000
_cell.length_c   1.000
_cell.angle_alpha   90.00
_cell.angle_beta   90.00
_cell.angle_gamma   90.00
#
_symmetry.space_group_name_H-M   'P 1'
#
loop_
_entity.id
_entity.type
_entity.pdbx_description
1 polymer ?
#
loop_
_entity_poly.entity_id
_entity_poly.type
_entity_poly.pdbx_seq_one_letter_code
_entity_poly.pdbx_strand_id
1 'polypeptide(L)'
;MPTIAAELRHRELTQELYDIGDEVAGYLENLSEALHDWDAELVADCLAELEEISSDAIRDSRLYSVELAGLRRALTSGRKRGVLSVRDYRPHVSAPEFFHAAELEDRFPLRSSPLSVHDLASTLEARTSTAVSTVQQYVEFCLDQTAYGIEDLGAVDLPRLYRRIEREVRAVACAWLTTVAEAHPGYTRTMRGHHPPEFLHERARIAAVVDKINARRQQGAKVSGGNYAS
;
A
#
# COMPACT_ATOMS: atom_id res chain seq x y z
N MET A 1 38.94 -6.13 -5.75
CA MET A 1 37.97 -6.73 -4.81
C MET A 1 36.90 -5.75 -4.26
N PRO A 2 37.12 -4.43 -4.03
CA PRO A 2 36.08 -3.57 -3.43
C PRO A 2 34.90 -3.22 -4.37
N THR A 3 35.12 -3.22 -5.69
CA THR A 3 34.09 -2.84 -6.67
C THR A 3 32.95 -3.86 -6.78
N ILE A 4 33.26 -5.16 -6.71
CA ILE A 4 32.24 -6.24 -6.81
C ILE A 4 31.29 -6.18 -5.61
N ALA A 5 31.81 -5.95 -4.40
CA ALA A 5 30.99 -5.79 -3.19
C ALA A 5 30.11 -4.53 -3.27
N ALA A 6 30.64 -3.42 -3.78
CA ALA A 6 29.87 -2.18 -3.95
C ALA A 6 28.76 -2.31 -5.02
N GLU A 7 29.01 -3.02 -6.12
CA GLU A 7 28.01 -3.30 -7.16
C GLU A 7 26.91 -4.25 -6.68
N LEU A 8 27.23 -5.20 -5.81
CA LEU A 8 26.25 -6.08 -5.18
C LEU A 8 25.36 -5.27 -4.23
N ARG A 9 25.96 -4.48 -3.32
CA ARG A 9 25.20 -3.63 -2.38
C ARG A 9 24.32 -2.61 -3.09
N HIS A 10 24.79 -2.04 -4.21
CA HIS A 10 23.96 -1.15 -5.03
C HIS A 10 22.69 -1.87 -5.53
N ARG A 11 22.81 -3.11 -6.01
CA ARG A 11 21.67 -3.91 -6.47
C ARG A 11 20.72 -4.26 -5.33
N GLU A 12 21.26 -4.69 -4.19
CA GLU A 12 20.47 -4.96 -2.98
C GLU A 12 19.63 -3.75 -2.58
N LEU A 13 20.25 -2.58 -2.36
CA LEU A 13 19.52 -1.37 -1.98
C LEU A 13 18.50 -0.90 -3.01
N THR A 14 18.79 -1.13 -4.30
CA THR A 14 17.83 -0.82 -5.37
C THR A 14 16.59 -1.71 -5.22
N GLN A 15 16.79 -3.00 -4.99
CA GLN A 15 15.69 -3.96 -4.79
C GLN A 15 14.90 -3.65 -3.52
N GLU A 16 15.57 -3.39 -2.39
CA GLU A 16 14.92 -3.04 -1.12
C GLU A 16 14.01 -1.82 -1.26
N LEU A 17 14.41 -0.82 -2.07
CA LEU A 17 13.55 0.34 -2.33
C LEU A 17 12.32 0.00 -3.20
N TYR A 18 12.44 -0.93 -4.16
CA TYR A 18 11.28 -1.42 -4.91
C TYR A 18 10.35 -2.20 -3.99
N ASP A 19 10.90 -3.10 -3.17
CA ASP A 19 10.15 -3.93 -2.23
C ASP A 19 9.33 -3.06 -1.25
N ILE A 20 9.89 -1.94 -0.76
CA ILE A 20 9.16 -0.95 0.05
C ILE A 20 7.97 -0.35 -0.71
N GLY A 21 8.16 0.04 -1.97
CA GLY A 21 7.08 0.61 -2.78
C GLY A 21 5.96 -0.38 -3.05
N ASP A 22 6.34 -1.62 -3.35
CA ASP A 22 5.42 -2.75 -3.58
C ASP A 22 4.66 -3.09 -2.29
N GLU A 23 5.31 -3.07 -1.13
CA GLU A 23 4.65 -3.30 0.16
C GLU A 23 3.60 -2.22 0.47
N VAL A 24 3.96 -0.94 0.35
CA VAL A 24 3.00 0.16 0.54
C VAL A 24 1.83 0.03 -0.45
N ALA A 25 2.12 -0.28 -1.73
CA ALA A 25 1.10 -0.49 -2.74
C ALA A 25 0.14 -1.65 -2.39
N GLY A 26 0.66 -2.78 -1.88
CA GLY A 26 -0.16 -3.90 -1.44
C GLY A 26 -1.12 -3.54 -0.30
N TYR A 27 -0.70 -2.72 0.66
CA TYR A 27 -1.61 -2.26 1.73
C TYR A 27 -2.66 -1.25 1.23
N LEU A 28 -2.35 -0.47 0.19
CA LEU A 28 -3.35 0.36 -0.50
C LEU A 28 -4.38 -0.51 -1.23
N GLU A 29 -3.94 -1.59 -1.89
CA GLU A 29 -4.83 -2.55 -2.53
C GLU A 29 -5.77 -3.19 -1.50
N ASN A 30 -5.25 -3.68 -0.37
CA ASN A 30 -6.05 -4.23 0.73
C ASN A 30 -7.13 -3.26 1.20
N LEU A 31 -6.78 -1.98 1.39
CA LEU A 31 -7.74 -0.94 1.77
C LEU A 31 -8.81 -0.73 0.69
N SER A 32 -8.42 -0.74 -0.59
CA SER A 32 -9.36 -0.60 -1.70
C SER A 32 -10.36 -1.78 -1.76
N GLU A 33 -9.89 -2.99 -1.49
CA GLU A 33 -10.73 -4.19 -1.42
C GLU A 33 -11.69 -4.12 -0.22
N ALA A 34 -11.20 -3.69 0.95
CA ALA A 34 -12.04 -3.52 2.14
C ALA A 34 -13.16 -2.47 1.94
N LEU A 35 -12.83 -1.35 1.29
CA LEU A 35 -13.82 -0.33 0.88
C LEU A 35 -14.86 -0.92 -0.08
N HIS A 36 -14.41 -1.71 -1.06
CA HIS A 36 -15.28 -2.33 -2.05
C HIS A 36 -16.20 -3.37 -1.43
N ASP A 37 -15.74 -4.08 -0.40
CA ASP A 37 -16.53 -5.05 0.35
C ASP A 37 -17.51 -4.41 1.35
N TRP A 38 -17.49 -3.09 1.51
CA TRP A 38 -18.33 -2.36 2.47
C TRP A 38 -18.05 -2.73 3.94
N ASP A 39 -16.87 -3.29 4.24
CA ASP A 39 -16.50 -3.72 5.57
C ASP A 39 -15.81 -2.59 6.35
N ALA A 40 -16.58 -1.81 7.09
CA ALA A 40 -16.07 -0.65 7.83
C ALA A 40 -15.06 -1.02 8.92
N GLU A 41 -15.17 -2.20 9.52
CA GLU A 41 -14.21 -2.68 10.52
C GLU A 41 -12.89 -3.01 9.83
N LEU A 42 -12.95 -3.73 8.72
CA LEU A 42 -11.76 -4.07 7.93
C LEU A 42 -11.09 -2.84 7.33
N VAL A 43 -11.85 -1.83 6.89
CA VAL A 43 -11.31 -0.55 6.42
C VAL A 43 -10.51 0.14 7.53
N ALA A 44 -11.01 0.13 8.77
CA ALA A 44 -10.29 0.71 9.91
C ALA A 44 -9.01 -0.06 10.23
N ASP A 45 -9.06 -1.40 10.18
CA ASP A 45 -7.88 -2.26 10.37
C ASP A 45 -6.83 -2.01 9.27
N CYS A 46 -7.23 -1.97 8.00
CA CYS A 46 -6.34 -1.66 6.89
C CYS A 46 -5.71 -0.26 6.99
N LEU A 47 -6.41 0.73 7.52
CA LEU A 47 -5.83 2.06 7.78
C LEU A 47 -4.77 2.03 8.88
N ALA A 48 -4.99 1.25 9.94
CA ALA A 48 -4.00 1.08 10.99
C ALA A 48 -2.75 0.34 10.48
N GLU A 49 -2.95 -0.74 9.71
CA GLU A 49 -1.85 -1.47 9.06
C GLU A 49 -1.07 -0.56 8.08
N LEU A 50 -1.77 0.24 7.25
CA LEU A 50 -1.13 1.18 6.33
C LEU A 50 -0.28 2.24 7.05
N GLU A 51 -0.71 2.70 8.23
CA GLU A 51 0.06 3.67 9.05
C GLU A 51 1.40 3.09 9.51
N GLU A 52 1.38 1.85 10.02
CA GLU A 52 2.57 1.13 10.46
C GLU A 52 3.55 0.94 9.30
N ILE A 53 3.04 0.41 8.19
CA ILE A 53 3.84 0.14 6.98
C ILE A 53 4.39 1.42 6.38
N SER A 54 3.60 2.49 6.34
CA SER A 54 4.07 3.79 5.85
C SER A 54 5.15 4.39 6.76
N SER A 55 5.04 4.24 8.08
CA SER A 55 6.05 4.67 9.04
C SER A 55 7.39 3.95 8.81
N ASP A 56 7.33 2.63 8.57
CA ASP A 56 8.50 1.81 8.27
C ASP A 56 9.10 2.20 6.91
N ALA A 57 8.28 2.31 5.87
CA ALA A 57 8.67 2.79 4.54
C ALA A 57 9.37 4.15 4.59
N ILE A 58 8.86 5.10 5.38
CA ILE A 58 9.47 6.44 5.56
C ILE A 58 10.87 6.34 6.16
N ARG A 59 11.05 5.51 7.19
CA ARG A 59 12.33 5.35 7.88
C ARG A 59 13.35 4.66 6.98
N ASP A 60 12.93 3.56 6.35
CA ASP A 60 13.84 2.64 5.67
C ASP A 60 14.20 3.18 4.29
N SER A 61 13.26 3.77 3.55
CA SER A 61 13.54 4.45 2.29
C SER A 61 14.53 5.61 2.46
N ARG A 62 14.49 6.32 3.59
CA ARG A 62 15.47 7.38 3.89
C ARG A 62 16.87 6.81 4.03
N LEU A 63 17.01 5.73 4.80
CA LEU A 63 18.30 5.07 5.04
C LEU A 63 18.88 4.55 3.72
N TYR A 64 18.08 3.80 2.96
CA TYR A 64 18.51 3.15 1.72
C TYR A 64 18.80 4.17 0.61
N SER A 65 18.00 5.24 0.50
CA SER A 65 18.25 6.31 -0.48
C SER A 65 19.59 7.02 -0.24
N VAL A 66 19.95 7.30 1.02
CA VAL A 66 21.22 7.95 1.36
C VAL A 66 22.40 7.04 1.02
N GLU A 67 22.32 5.75 1.38
CA GLU A 67 23.38 4.78 1.10
C GLU A 67 23.55 4.57 -0.41
N LEU A 68 22.45 4.38 -1.14
CA LEU A 68 22.44 4.20 -2.59
C LEU A 68 23.03 5.41 -3.32
N ALA A 69 22.67 6.63 -2.91
CA ALA A 69 23.26 7.85 -3.46
C ALA A 69 24.78 7.92 -3.21
N GLY A 70 25.24 7.47 -2.03
CA GLY A 70 26.66 7.36 -1.71
C GLY A 70 27.40 6.39 -2.62
N LEU A 71 26.86 5.19 -2.81
CA LEU A 71 27.42 4.16 -3.69
C LEU A 71 27.46 4.62 -5.15
N ARG A 72 26.40 5.25 -5.66
CA ARG A 72 26.38 5.82 -7.02
C ARG A 72 27.52 6.81 -7.21
N ARG A 73 27.70 7.75 -6.27
CA ARG A 73 28.81 8.72 -6.33
C ARG A 73 30.19 8.04 -6.31
N ALA A 74 30.38 7.05 -5.43
CA ALA A 74 31.65 6.32 -5.32
C ALA A 74 31.99 5.56 -6.62
N LEU A 75 31.01 4.83 -7.18
CA LEU A 75 31.16 4.07 -8.42
C LEU A 75 31.40 4.98 -9.65
N THR A 76 30.73 6.13 -9.74
CA THR A 76 30.93 7.10 -10.82
C THR A 76 32.29 7.78 -10.72
N SER A 77 32.76 8.12 -9.51
CA SER A 77 34.08 8.76 -9.33
C SER A 77 35.26 7.85 -9.72
N GLY A 78 35.07 6.53 -9.67
CA GLY A 78 36.07 5.52 -10.07
C GLY A 78 36.10 5.17 -11.57
N ARG A 79 35.01 5.41 -12.32
CA ARG A 79 34.96 5.18 -13.78
C ARG A 79 35.27 6.46 -14.54
N LYS A 80 36.34 6.46 -15.35
CA LYS A 80 36.60 7.54 -16.32
C LYS A 80 35.35 7.81 -17.16
N ARG A 81 35.00 9.10 -17.22
CA ARG A 81 33.82 9.68 -17.88
C ARG A 81 33.53 9.15 -19.28
N GLY A 82 32.24 9.03 -19.56
CA GLY A 82 31.67 9.26 -20.89
C GLY A 82 30.67 8.21 -21.32
N VAL A 83 29.40 8.38 -20.94
CA VAL A 83 28.21 8.20 -21.80
C VAL A 83 27.09 9.03 -21.15
N LEU A 84 26.60 10.04 -21.87
CA LEU A 84 25.32 10.69 -21.55
C LEU A 84 24.23 9.72 -22.01
N SER A 85 23.61 9.00 -21.07
CA SER A 85 22.39 8.26 -21.35
C SER A 85 21.29 9.28 -21.62
N VAL A 86 20.74 9.25 -22.82
CA VAL A 86 19.46 9.88 -23.13
C VAL A 86 18.43 9.13 -22.28
N ARG A 87 17.74 9.84 -21.38
CA ARG A 87 16.62 9.27 -20.63
C ARG A 87 15.44 9.14 -21.59
N ASP A 88 14.86 7.95 -21.65
CA ASP A 88 13.59 7.75 -22.34
C ASP A 88 12.49 8.48 -21.56
N TYR A 89 11.63 9.19 -22.28
CA TYR A 89 10.45 9.83 -21.71
C TYR A 89 9.48 8.74 -21.25
N ARG A 90 9.26 8.63 -19.94
CA ARG A 90 8.19 7.82 -19.36
C ARG A 90 7.03 8.74 -18.97
N PRO A 91 5.79 8.50 -19.41
CA PRO A 91 4.65 9.27 -18.92
C PRO A 91 4.45 8.98 -17.43
N HIS A 92 4.48 10.04 -16.61
CA HIS A 92 4.30 9.95 -15.17
C HIS A 92 2.82 9.85 -14.80
N VAL A 93 2.52 9.00 -13.82
CA VAL A 93 1.19 8.97 -13.19
C VAL A 93 1.03 10.26 -12.38
N SER A 94 -0.01 11.03 -12.69
CA SER A 94 -0.32 12.24 -11.94
C SER A 94 -0.83 11.89 -10.55
N ALA A 95 -0.51 12.72 -9.56
CA ALA A 95 -1.02 12.50 -8.22
C ALA A 95 -2.56 12.52 -8.23
N PRO A 96 -3.24 11.53 -7.63
CA PRO A 96 -4.70 11.50 -7.58
C PRO A 96 -5.26 12.68 -6.78
N GLU A 97 -6.46 13.11 -7.13
CA GLU A 97 -7.22 14.04 -6.30
C GLU A 97 -7.81 13.29 -5.11
N PHE A 98 -7.56 13.77 -3.89
CA PHE A 98 -8.17 13.24 -2.68
C PHE A 98 -9.31 14.16 -2.22
N PHE A 99 -10.14 13.67 -1.32
CA PHE A 99 -11.27 14.42 -0.79
C PHE A 99 -11.53 14.09 0.67
N HIS A 100 -12.21 15.01 1.34
CA HIS A 100 -12.78 14.85 2.67
C HIS A 100 -14.29 14.59 2.62
N ALA A 101 -14.88 14.26 3.77
CA ALA A 101 -16.30 13.94 3.90
C ALA A 101 -17.21 15.00 3.24
N ALA A 102 -16.97 16.29 3.51
CA ALA A 102 -17.79 17.37 2.98
C ALA A 102 -17.76 17.46 1.44
N GLU A 103 -16.61 17.22 0.82
CA GLU A 103 -16.45 17.22 -0.64
C GLU A 103 -17.15 16.01 -1.26
N LEU A 104 -17.06 14.84 -0.62
CA LEU A 104 -17.74 13.63 -1.06
C LEU A 104 -19.28 13.76 -0.96
N GLU A 105 -19.77 14.42 0.09
CA GLU A 105 -21.19 14.73 0.27
C GLU A 105 -21.70 15.75 -0.75
N ASP A 106 -20.92 16.79 -1.05
CA ASP A 106 -21.31 17.79 -2.04
C ASP A 106 -21.33 17.20 -3.46
N ARG A 107 -20.36 16.34 -3.78
CA ARG A 107 -20.30 15.62 -5.05
C ARG A 107 -21.44 14.62 -5.23
N PHE A 108 -21.87 13.97 -4.15
CA PHE A 108 -22.95 12.97 -4.16
C PHE A 108 -24.00 13.26 -3.09
N PRO A 109 -24.87 14.26 -3.29
CA PRO A 109 -25.71 14.77 -2.23
C PRO A 109 -27.03 13.99 -2.07
N LEU A 110 -27.39 13.67 -0.83
CA LEU A 110 -28.70 13.10 -0.46
C LEU A 110 -29.70 14.22 -0.13
N ARG A 111 -30.11 15.00 -1.16
CA ARG A 111 -30.94 16.21 -0.98
C ARG A 111 -32.46 15.99 -1.07
N SER A 112 -32.92 14.81 -1.47
CA SER A 112 -34.34 14.55 -1.71
C SER A 112 -35.13 14.37 -0.40
N SER A 113 -36.37 14.88 -0.34
CA SER A 113 -37.31 14.55 0.73
C SER A 113 -38.72 14.35 0.16
N PRO A 114 -39.33 13.16 0.31
CA PRO A 114 -38.76 11.94 0.90
C PRO A 114 -37.62 11.34 0.04
N LEU A 115 -36.61 10.77 0.69
CA LEU A 115 -35.55 10.00 0.03
C LEU A 115 -36.08 8.65 -0.42
N SER A 116 -35.93 8.32 -1.70
CA SER A 116 -36.22 6.98 -2.18
C SER A 116 -35.06 6.03 -1.82
N VAL A 117 -35.38 4.73 -1.62
CA VAL A 117 -34.35 3.70 -1.36
C VAL A 117 -33.37 3.59 -2.52
N HIS A 118 -33.85 3.78 -3.75
CA HIS A 118 -33.03 3.75 -4.95
C HIS A 118 -32.02 4.91 -4.97
N ASP A 119 -32.45 6.13 -4.65
CA ASP A 119 -31.55 7.30 -4.64
C ASP A 119 -30.51 7.17 -3.52
N LEU A 120 -30.90 6.63 -2.37
CA LEU A 120 -29.97 6.30 -1.29
C LEU A 120 -28.92 5.28 -1.77
N ALA A 121 -29.34 4.15 -2.31
CA ALA A 121 -28.45 3.08 -2.76
C ALA A 121 -27.46 3.58 -3.81
N SER A 122 -27.96 4.18 -4.90
CA SER A 122 -27.12 4.71 -5.98
C SER A 122 -26.13 5.80 -5.52
N THR A 123 -26.54 6.65 -4.58
CA THR A 123 -25.64 7.67 -4.01
C THR A 123 -24.54 7.04 -3.17
N LEU A 124 -24.87 6.07 -2.30
CA LEU A 124 -23.87 5.40 -1.47
C LEU A 124 -22.92 4.56 -2.31
N GLU A 125 -23.42 3.86 -3.34
CA GLU A 125 -22.60 3.16 -4.32
C GLU A 125 -21.63 4.12 -5.02
N ALA A 126 -22.11 5.29 -5.48
CA ALA A 126 -21.25 6.28 -6.12
C ALA A 126 -20.15 6.84 -5.19
N ARG A 127 -20.47 7.06 -3.90
CA ARG A 127 -19.49 7.43 -2.87
C ARG A 127 -18.45 6.33 -2.67
N THR A 128 -18.90 5.07 -2.51
CA THR A 128 -18.01 3.90 -2.35
C THR A 128 -17.12 3.70 -3.56
N SER A 129 -17.67 3.65 -4.78
CA SER A 129 -16.89 3.48 -6.01
C SER A 129 -15.87 4.60 -6.21
N THR A 130 -16.22 5.82 -5.81
CA THR A 130 -15.28 6.96 -5.87
C THR A 130 -14.12 6.77 -4.91
N ALA A 131 -14.37 6.35 -3.67
CA ALA A 131 -13.32 6.04 -2.69
C ALA A 131 -12.42 4.90 -3.18
N VAL A 132 -13.01 3.79 -3.61
CA VAL A 132 -12.28 2.63 -4.16
C VAL A 132 -11.39 3.04 -5.33
N SER A 133 -11.95 3.73 -6.33
CA SER A 133 -11.19 4.15 -7.51
C SER A 133 -10.05 5.11 -7.15
N THR A 134 -10.26 6.00 -6.18
CA THR A 134 -9.22 6.94 -5.75
C THR A 134 -8.07 6.21 -5.06
N VAL A 135 -8.34 5.25 -4.17
CA VAL A 135 -7.30 4.44 -3.54
C VAL A 135 -6.54 3.60 -4.58
N GLN A 136 -7.22 3.03 -5.57
CA GLN A 136 -6.58 2.32 -6.69
C GLN A 136 -5.65 3.21 -7.52
N GLN A 137 -6.03 4.47 -7.76
CA GLN A 137 -5.13 5.42 -8.42
C GLN A 137 -3.88 5.71 -7.57
N TYR A 138 -3.99 5.68 -6.23
CA TYR A 138 -2.84 5.80 -5.34
C TYR A 138 -1.90 4.58 -5.40
N VAL A 139 -2.41 3.37 -5.68
CA VAL A 139 -1.58 2.18 -5.93
C VAL A 139 -0.67 2.44 -7.15
N GLU A 140 -1.27 2.82 -8.28
CA GLU A 140 -0.54 3.10 -9.52
C GLU A 140 0.46 4.25 -9.32
N PHE A 141 0.04 5.32 -8.64
CA PHE A 141 0.89 6.46 -8.34
C PHE A 141 2.06 6.08 -7.42
N CYS A 142 1.85 5.25 -6.41
CA CYS A 142 2.89 4.77 -5.50
C CYS A 142 3.99 4.02 -6.26
N LEU A 143 3.59 3.08 -7.11
CA LEU A 143 4.51 2.26 -7.90
C LEU A 143 5.31 3.09 -8.91
N ASP A 144 4.63 3.99 -9.64
CA ASP A 144 5.29 4.86 -10.63
C ASP A 144 6.30 5.80 -9.96
N GLN A 145 5.90 6.48 -8.89
CA GLN A 145 6.77 7.43 -8.20
C GLN A 145 7.90 6.76 -7.43
N THR A 146 7.68 5.55 -6.90
CA THR A 146 8.77 4.77 -6.29
C THR A 146 9.81 4.40 -7.33
N ALA A 147 9.39 3.81 -8.47
CA ALA A 147 10.29 3.47 -9.55
C ALA A 147 11.06 4.71 -10.06
N TYR A 148 10.36 5.82 -10.23
CA TYR A 148 10.98 7.07 -10.68
C TYR A 148 11.99 7.62 -9.66
N GLY A 149 11.67 7.59 -8.36
CA GLY A 149 12.58 8.00 -7.30
C GLY A 149 13.83 7.12 -7.18
N ILE A 150 13.70 5.82 -7.45
CA ILE A 150 14.84 4.91 -7.47
C ILE A 150 15.77 5.21 -8.66
N GLU A 151 15.18 5.43 -9.85
CA GLU A 151 15.93 5.80 -11.05
C GLU A 151 16.62 7.16 -10.89
N ASP A 152 15.94 8.14 -10.28
CA ASP A 152 16.43 9.47 -9.98
C ASP A 152 16.17 9.88 -8.52
N LEU A 153 17.11 9.55 -7.64
CA LEU A 153 17.05 9.86 -6.20
C LEU A 153 16.98 11.37 -5.90
N GLY A 154 17.22 12.24 -6.88
CA GLY A 154 17.05 13.69 -6.73
C GLY A 154 15.68 14.20 -7.18
N ALA A 155 14.90 13.40 -7.92
CA ALA A 155 13.62 13.80 -8.47
C ALA A 155 12.45 13.59 -7.49
N VAL A 156 12.51 12.54 -6.67
CA VAL A 156 11.47 12.21 -5.68
C VAL A 156 12.08 11.98 -4.30
N ASP A 157 11.52 12.65 -3.30
CA ASP A 157 11.81 12.38 -1.88
C ASP A 157 10.86 11.27 -1.40
N LEU A 158 11.32 10.00 -1.48
CA LEU A 158 10.52 8.82 -1.12
C LEU A 158 9.92 8.88 0.29
N PRO A 159 10.65 9.30 1.35
CA PRO A 159 10.05 9.53 2.66
C PRO A 159 8.87 10.52 2.65
N ARG A 160 8.96 11.59 1.86
CA ARG A 160 7.83 12.54 1.72
C ARG A 160 6.70 11.96 0.89
N LEU A 161 7.00 11.16 -0.13
CA LEU A 161 6.02 10.47 -0.97
C LEU A 161 5.14 9.57 -0.11
N TYR A 162 5.72 8.63 0.66
CA TYR A 162 4.94 7.68 1.46
C TYR A 162 4.10 8.37 2.54
N ARG A 163 4.65 9.40 3.21
CA ARG A 163 3.89 10.22 4.15
C ARG A 163 2.70 10.93 3.49
N ARG A 164 2.89 11.41 2.27
CA ARG A 164 1.83 12.09 1.52
C ARG A 164 0.72 11.10 1.17
N ILE A 165 1.09 9.95 0.62
CA ILE A 165 0.16 8.89 0.21
C ILE A 165 -0.68 8.44 1.41
N GLU A 166 -0.04 8.09 2.53
CA GLU A 166 -0.73 7.68 3.76
C GLU A 166 -1.78 8.71 4.19
N ARG A 167 -1.39 9.98 4.30
CA ARG A 167 -2.28 11.06 4.72
C ARG A 167 -3.47 11.23 3.77
N GLU A 168 -3.23 11.23 2.46
CA GLU A 168 -4.25 11.51 1.44
C GLU A 168 -5.22 10.34 1.30
N VAL A 169 -4.71 9.10 1.33
CA VAL A 169 -5.54 7.89 1.32
C VAL A 169 -6.35 7.75 2.61
N ARG A 170 -5.78 8.09 3.77
CA ARG A 170 -6.52 8.15 5.03
C ARG A 170 -7.67 9.14 4.93
N ALA A 171 -7.47 10.32 4.34
CA ALA A 171 -8.54 11.30 4.16
C ALA A 171 -9.71 10.73 3.35
N VAL A 172 -9.42 10.01 2.25
CA VAL A 172 -10.42 9.34 1.40
C VAL A 172 -11.18 8.26 2.17
N ALA A 173 -10.47 7.38 2.87
CA ALA A 173 -11.10 6.30 3.62
C ALA A 173 -11.93 6.84 4.81
N CYS A 174 -11.45 7.86 5.52
CA CYS A 174 -12.22 8.53 6.56
C CYS A 174 -13.46 9.24 5.99
N ALA A 175 -13.36 9.85 4.80
CA ALA A 175 -14.53 10.43 4.12
C ALA A 175 -15.59 9.35 3.84
N TRP A 176 -15.18 8.17 3.39
CA TRP A 176 -16.09 7.04 3.19
C TRP A 176 -16.69 6.55 4.51
N LEU A 177 -15.87 6.35 5.55
CA LEU A 177 -16.33 5.92 6.88
C LEU A 177 -17.41 6.86 7.41
N THR A 178 -17.17 8.17 7.39
CA THR A 178 -18.14 9.16 7.90
C THR A 178 -19.41 9.22 7.05
N THR A 179 -19.28 9.30 5.72
CA THR A 179 -20.42 9.63 4.85
C THR A 179 -21.21 8.41 4.39
N VAL A 180 -20.68 7.19 4.55
CA VAL A 180 -21.31 5.94 4.15
C VAL A 180 -21.51 5.02 5.36
N ALA A 181 -20.42 4.59 6.01
CA ALA A 181 -20.50 3.58 7.06
C ALA A 181 -21.22 4.09 8.33
N GLU A 182 -20.80 5.24 8.84
CA GLU A 182 -21.32 5.86 10.07
C GLU A 182 -22.68 6.50 9.84
N ALA A 183 -22.86 7.20 8.71
CA ALA A 183 -24.14 7.84 8.36
C ALA A 183 -25.24 6.81 8.01
N HIS A 184 -24.87 5.66 7.44
CA HIS A 184 -25.82 4.64 6.95
C HIS A 184 -25.43 3.20 7.36
N PRO A 185 -25.34 2.89 8.67
CA PRO A 185 -24.81 1.61 9.16
C PRO A 185 -25.72 0.41 8.86
N GLY A 186 -27.02 0.64 8.66
CA GLY A 186 -27.94 -0.41 8.23
C GLY A 186 -27.64 -0.88 6.80
N TYR A 187 -27.49 0.07 5.88
CA TYR A 187 -27.20 -0.22 4.48
C TYR A 187 -25.81 -0.84 4.31
N THR A 188 -24.79 -0.26 4.95
CA THR A 188 -23.41 -0.76 4.90
C THR A 188 -23.31 -2.21 5.40
N ARG A 189 -23.99 -2.56 6.52
CA ARG A 189 -24.03 -3.95 7.01
C ARG A 189 -24.74 -4.91 6.05
N THR A 190 -25.76 -4.45 5.33
CA THR A 190 -26.42 -5.26 4.30
C THR A 190 -25.52 -5.47 3.08
N MET A 191 -24.67 -4.51 2.76
CA MET A 191 -23.75 -4.60 1.62
C MET A 191 -22.47 -5.38 1.90
N ARG A 192 -22.09 -5.52 3.18
CA ARG A 192 -20.89 -6.25 3.61
C ARG A 192 -20.84 -7.66 3.00
N GLY A 193 -19.71 -8.03 2.40
CA GLY A 193 -19.49 -9.34 1.80
C GLY A 193 -19.90 -9.45 0.33
N HIS A 194 -20.36 -8.37 -0.30
CA HIS A 194 -20.67 -8.39 -1.74
C HIS A 194 -19.41 -8.42 -2.64
N HIS A 195 -18.25 -8.02 -2.10
CA HIS A 195 -16.99 -7.98 -2.84
C HIS A 195 -15.86 -8.50 -1.94
N PRO A 196 -15.88 -9.79 -1.56
CA PRO A 196 -14.99 -10.33 -0.54
C PRO A 196 -13.52 -10.08 -0.91
N PRO A 197 -12.70 -9.52 0.00
CA PRO A 197 -11.30 -9.21 -0.28
C PRO A 197 -10.45 -10.46 -0.54
N GLU A 198 -9.67 -10.43 -1.61
CA GLU A 198 -8.76 -11.51 -1.99
C GLU A 198 -7.60 -11.64 -1.01
N PHE A 199 -7.13 -10.52 -0.43
CA PHE A 199 -6.05 -10.57 0.55
C PHE A 199 -6.41 -11.36 1.81
N LEU A 200 -7.70 -11.44 2.19
CA LEU A 200 -8.14 -12.28 3.30
C LEU A 200 -8.05 -13.78 2.97
N HIS A 201 -8.34 -14.16 1.72
CA HIS A 201 -8.13 -15.53 1.25
C HIS A 201 -6.64 -15.90 1.28
N GLU A 202 -5.77 -15.01 0.81
CA GLU A 202 -4.34 -15.25 0.82
C GLU A 202 -3.77 -15.28 2.25
N ARG A 203 -4.21 -14.38 3.15
CA ARG A 203 -3.85 -14.43 4.59
C ARG A 203 -4.27 -15.76 5.23
N ALA A 204 -5.48 -16.24 4.97
CA ALA A 204 -5.96 -17.52 5.48
C ALA A 204 -5.13 -18.71 4.95
N ARG A 205 -4.76 -18.66 3.67
CA ARG A 205 -3.88 -19.65 3.04
C ARG A 205 -2.49 -19.66 3.66
N ILE A 206 -1.88 -18.49 3.87
CA ILE A 206 -0.57 -18.35 4.52
C ILE A 206 -0.63 -18.88 5.96
N ALA A 207 -1.65 -18.52 6.72
CA ALA A 207 -1.85 -19.00 8.09
C ALA A 207 -1.89 -20.55 8.15
N ALA A 208 -2.64 -21.18 7.24
CA ALA A 208 -2.70 -22.64 7.15
C ALA A 208 -1.34 -23.29 6.84
N VAL A 209 -0.51 -22.64 6.03
CA VAL A 209 0.87 -23.10 5.75
C VAL A 209 1.76 -22.95 6.97
N VAL A 210 1.69 -21.82 7.68
CA VAL A 210 2.45 -21.55 8.90
C VAL A 210 2.09 -22.57 9.99
N ASP A 211 0.79 -22.83 10.20
CA ASP A 211 0.31 -23.83 11.14
C ASP A 211 0.83 -25.24 10.81
N LYS A 212 0.87 -25.59 9.53
CA LYS A 212 1.44 -26.86 9.06
C LYS A 212 2.95 -26.96 9.33
N ILE A 213 3.70 -25.88 9.14
CA ILE A 213 5.14 -25.82 9.44
C ILE A 213 5.36 -25.93 10.95
N ASN A 214 4.59 -25.21 11.75
CA ASN A 214 4.64 -25.24 13.21
C ASN A 214 4.30 -26.64 13.75
N ALA A 215 3.25 -27.29 13.22
CA ALA A 215 2.90 -28.66 13.56
C ALA A 215 4.03 -29.66 13.23
N ARG A 216 4.69 -29.51 12.06
CA ARG A 216 5.85 -30.35 11.68
C ARG A 216 7.06 -30.11 12.60
N ARG A 217 7.36 -28.85 12.95
CA ARG A 217 8.44 -28.51 13.91
C ARG A 217 8.18 -29.14 15.28
N GLN A 218 6.94 -29.08 15.77
CA GLN A 218 6.55 -29.71 17.04
C GLN A 218 6.66 -31.24 17.00
N GLN A 219 6.31 -31.88 15.87
CA GLN A 219 6.48 -33.32 15.69
C GLN A 219 7.96 -33.73 15.63
N GLY A 220 8.80 -32.99 14.90
CA GLY A 220 10.25 -33.22 14.85
C GLY A 220 10.95 -33.01 16.20
N ALA A 221 10.51 -32.02 16.99
CA ALA A 221 11.01 -31.81 18.36
C ALA A 221 10.64 -32.98 19.30
N LYS A 222 9.43 -33.55 19.16
CA LYS A 222 9.02 -34.75 19.92
C LYS A 222 9.83 -36.01 19.56
N VAL A 223 10.18 -36.19 18.28
CA VAL A 223 11.01 -37.33 17.83
C VAL A 223 12.45 -37.20 18.32
N SER A 224 12.99 -35.98 18.42
CA SER A 224 14.35 -35.71 18.89
C SER A 224 14.52 -35.83 20.41
N GLY A 225 13.48 -35.53 21.19
CA GLY A 225 13.48 -35.66 22.66
C GLY A 225 13.21 -37.07 23.18
N GLY A 226 12.77 -38.00 22.33
CA GLY A 226 12.48 -39.39 22.71
C GLY A 226 13.69 -40.34 22.73
N ASN A 227 14.86 -39.91 22.21
CA ASN A 227 16.04 -40.76 22.07
C ASN A 227 17.06 -40.67 23.23
N TYR A 228 16.74 -39.98 24.33
CA TYR A 228 17.59 -39.87 25.53
C TYR A 228 16.97 -40.48 26.80
N ALA A 229 16.09 -41.46 26.65
CA ALA A 229 15.53 -42.22 27.77
C ALA A 229 15.65 -43.72 27.50
N SER A 230 16.83 -44.29 27.71
CA SER A 230 17.09 -45.73 27.93
C SER A 230 18.38 -45.89 28.72
#